data_AF-A0A198API8-F1
#
_entry.id   AF-A0A198API8-F1
#
_cell.length_a   1.000
_cell.length_b   1.000
_cell.length_c   1.000
_cell.angle_alpha   90.00
_cell.angle_beta   90.00
_cell.angle_gamma   90.00
#
_symmetry.space_group_name_H-M   'P 1'
#
loop_
_entity.id
_entity.type
_entity.pdbx_description
1 polymer ?
#
loop_
_entity_poly.entity_id
_entity_poly.type
_entity_poly.pdbx_seq_one_letter_code
_entity_poly.pdbx_strand_id
1 'polypeptide(L)' 'MPKFANESEEATAFLRKQTGSSQLVCYTYIDAERSADSFFIVKTTNKVIQVSFEEITYDPRNYQSLLDGLYRVIYE' A
#
# COMPACT_ATOMS: atom_id res chain seq x y z
N MET A 1 -8.09 -19.71 -3.39
CA MET A 1 -9.20 -18.81 -3.75
C MET A 1 -8.63 -17.48 -4.21
N PRO A 2 -9.31 -16.74 -5.10
CA PRO A 2 -8.88 -15.40 -5.49
C PRO A 2 -8.87 -14.46 -4.26
N LYS A 3 -7.83 -13.63 -4.15
CA LYS A 3 -7.70 -12.57 -3.13
C LYS A 3 -8.20 -11.26 -3.73
N PHE A 4 -9.03 -10.53 -2.99
CA PHE A 4 -9.60 -9.26 -3.44
C PHE A 4 -9.10 -8.13 -2.56
N ALA A 5 -8.32 -7.22 -3.14
CA ALA A 5 -7.92 -5.99 -2.47
C ALA A 5 -9.04 -4.95 -2.56
N ASN A 6 -9.27 -4.23 -1.47
CA ASN A 6 -10.25 -3.14 -1.41
C ASN A 6 -9.54 -1.81 -1.44
N GLU A 7 -10.21 -0.78 -1.95
CA GLU A 7 -9.66 0.57 -1.90
C GLU A 7 -9.42 0.99 -0.45
N SER A 8 -8.22 1.50 -0.17
CA SER A 8 -7.87 2.06 1.12
C SER A 8 -7.88 3.58 1.02
N GLU A 9 -8.93 4.21 1.55
CA GLU A 9 -9.07 5.66 1.55
C GLU A 9 -7.89 6.32 2.28
N GLU A 10 -7.46 5.75 3.40
CA GLU A 10 -6.35 6.25 4.21
C GLU A 10 -5.02 6.17 3.47
N ALA A 11 -4.67 5.00 2.92
CA ALA A 11 -3.42 4.82 2.17
C ALA A 11 -3.41 5.69 0.90
N THR A 12 -4.57 5.81 0.25
CA THR A 12 -4.75 6.70 -0.90
C THR A 12 -4.48 8.15 -0.50
N ALA A 13 -5.16 8.66 0.53
CA ALA A 13 -4.99 10.03 0.99
C ALA A 13 -3.53 10.33 1.39
N PHE A 14 -2.89 9.40 2.09
CA PHE A 14 -1.48 9.50 2.46
C PHE A 14 -0.56 9.62 1.24
N LEU A 15 -0.65 8.68 0.28
CA LEU A 15 0.21 8.69 -0.90
C LEU A 15 -0.05 9.91 -1.79
N ARG A 16 -1.31 10.35 -1.91
CA ARG A 16 -1.64 11.60 -2.63
C ARG A 16 -1.00 12.82 -1.97
N LYS A 17 -1.00 12.89 -0.63
CA LYS A 17 -0.36 13.96 0.11
C LYS A 17 1.16 14.00 -0.10
N GLN A 18 1.82 12.83 -0.14
CA GLN A 18 3.27 12.76 -0.37
C GLN A 18 3.67 13.07 -1.82
N THR A 19 2.90 12.56 -2.79
CA THR A 19 3.24 12.65 -4.23
C THR A 19 2.64 13.84 -4.96
N GLY A 20 1.61 14.48 -4.39
CA GLY A 20 0.81 15.51 -5.06
C GLY A 20 -0.12 14.98 -6.17
N SER A 21 -0.17 13.67 -6.41
CA SER A 21 -0.96 13.09 -7.51
C SER A 21 -2.41 12.86 -7.13
N SER A 22 -3.37 13.55 -7.75
CA SER A 22 -4.81 13.34 -7.50
C SER A 22 -5.38 12.07 -8.13
N GLN A 23 -4.65 11.45 -9.08
CA GLN A 23 -5.10 10.28 -9.84
C GLN A 23 -4.63 8.96 -9.23
N LEU A 24 -3.80 9.00 -8.19
CA LEU A 24 -3.33 7.80 -7.50
C LEU A 24 -4.45 7.20 -6.66
N VAL A 25 -4.61 5.88 -6.70
CA VAL A 25 -5.50 5.11 -5.82
C VAL A 25 -4.73 3.93 -5.25
N CYS A 26 -4.85 3.70 -3.96
CA CYS A 26 -4.23 2.59 -3.26
C CYS A 26 -5.28 1.57 -2.83
N TYR A 27 -5.06 0.31 -3.16
CA TYR A 27 -5.85 -0.82 -2.69
C TYR A 27 -5.02 -1.65 -1.72
N THR A 28 -5.68 -2.27 -0.75
CA THR A 28 -5.03 -3.10 0.25
C THR A 28 -5.78 -4.40 0.40
N TYR A 29 -5.03 -5.49 0.53
CA TYR A 29 -5.50 -6.75 1.05
C TYR A 29 -4.68 -7.09 2.28
N ILE A 30 -5.37 -7.32 3.41
CA ILE A 30 -4.74 -7.74 4.67
C ILE A 30 -5.28 -9.12 5.01
N ASP A 31 -4.37 -10.06 5.16
CA ASP A 31 -4.63 -11.37 5.71
C ASP A 31 -4.28 -11.34 7.22
N ALA A 32 -5.28 -11.57 8.06
CA ALA A 32 -5.16 -11.47 9.50
C ALA A 32 -4.32 -12.61 10.12
N GLU A 33 -4.18 -13.73 9.41
CA GLU A 33 -3.44 -14.89 9.89
C GLU A 33 -2.02 -14.94 9.33
N ARG A 34 -1.81 -14.37 8.13
CA ARG A 34 -0.54 -14.46 7.40
C ARG A 34 -0.19 -13.12 6.76
N SER A 35 0.58 -12.30 7.48
CA SER A 35 1.05 -11.00 6.94
C SER A 35 1.80 -11.12 5.61
N ALA A 36 2.49 -12.24 5.39
CA ALA A 36 3.14 -12.60 4.12
C ALA A 36 2.21 -12.56 2.91
N ASP A 37 0.93 -12.86 3.14
CA ASP A 37 -0.10 -12.92 2.12
C ASP A 37 -0.76 -11.53 1.86
N SER A 38 -0.37 -10.50 2.64
CA SER A 38 -0.88 -9.14 2.60
C SER A 38 -0.08 -8.25 1.65
N PHE A 39 -0.77 -7.36 0.95
CA PHE A 39 -0.15 -6.50 -0.06
C PHE A 39 -0.94 -5.22 -0.31
N PHE A 40 -0.23 -4.25 -0.89
CA PHE A 40 -0.81 -3.06 -1.50
C PHE A 40 -0.80 -3.17 -3.02
N ILE A 41 -1.78 -2.54 -3.67
CA ILE A 41 -1.76 -2.22 -5.09
C ILE A 41 -1.91 -0.70 -5.23
N VAL A 42 -0.86 -0.05 -5.74
CA VAL A 42 -0.87 1.37 -6.05
C VAL A 42 -1.10 1.55 -7.54
N LYS A 43 -2.24 2.11 -7.90
CA LYS A 43 -2.62 2.43 -9.27
C LYS A 43 -2.43 3.93 -9.50
N THR A 44 -1.69 4.26 -10.55
CA THR A 44 -1.56 5.62 -11.10
C THR A 44 -2.15 5.64 -12.51
N THR A 45 -2.14 6.80 -13.17
CA THR A 45 -2.62 6.94 -14.55
C THR A 45 -1.92 5.99 -15.54
N ASN A 46 -0.64 5.66 -15.30
CA ASN A 46 0.21 5.01 -16.29
C ASN A 46 0.75 3.65 -15.81
N LYS A 47 0.64 3.36 -14.51
CA LYS A 47 1.30 2.22 -13.87
C LYS A 47 0.41 1.62 -12.78
N VAL A 48 0.52 0.31 -12.63
CA VAL A 48 0.01 -0.44 -11.48
C VAL A 48 1.22 -1.10 -10.82
N ILE A 49 1.38 -0.88 -9.52
CA ILE A 49 2.49 -1.39 -8.73
C ILE A 49 1.89 -2.20 -7.60
N GLN A 50 2.30 -3.46 -7.46
CA GLN A 50 1.95 -4.29 -6.32
C GLN A 50 3.16 -4.36 -5.38
N VAL A 51 2.92 -4.20 -4.08
CA VAL A 51 3.97 -4.28 -3.05
C VAL A 51 3.49 -5.19 -1.94
N SER A 52 4.23 -6.26 -1.67
CA SER A 52 3.96 -7.20 -0.58
C SER A 52 4.37 -6.59 0.75
N PHE A 53 3.68 -6.88 1.84
CA PHE A 53 4.08 -6.36 3.16
C PHE A 53 5.49 -6.86 3.55
N GLU A 54 5.92 -8.02 3.08
CA GLU A 54 7.27 -8.56 3.31
C GLU A 54 8.38 -7.71 2.67
N GLU A 55 8.06 -6.94 1.63
CA GLU A 55 9.00 -6.04 0.96
C GLU A 55 9.12 -4.69 1.68
N ILE A 56 8.23 -4.44 2.65
CA ILE A 56 8.17 -3.19 3.40
C ILE A 56 8.86 -3.39 4.75
N THR A 57 9.75 -2.47 5.10
CA THR A 57 10.26 -2.37 6.47
C THR A 57 9.35 -1.45 7.27
N TYR A 58 8.67 -1.98 8.30
CA TYR A 58 7.72 -1.23 9.13
C TYR A 58 7.58 -1.81 10.56
N ASP A 59 7.02 -1.02 11.48
CA ASP A 59 6.57 -1.50 12.79
C ASP A 59 5.16 -2.12 12.69
N PRO A 60 4.96 -3.42 12.96
CA PRO A 60 3.65 -4.08 12.88
C PRO A 60 2.57 -3.52 13.80
N ARG A 61 2.95 -2.75 14.83
CA ARG A 61 2.01 -2.11 15.76
C ARG A 61 1.58 -0.72 15.31
N ASN A 62 2.15 -0.21 14.22
CA ASN A 62 1.93 1.13 13.74
C ASN A 62 1.63 1.14 12.24
N TYR A 63 0.35 1.34 11.90
CA TYR A 63 -0.08 1.41 10.52
C TYR A 63 0.57 2.57 9.73
N GLN A 64 0.84 3.70 10.39
CA GLN A 64 1.53 4.81 9.72
C GLN A 64 2.95 4.43 9.27
N SER A 65 3.67 3.64 10.08
CA SER A 65 4.99 3.12 9.70
C SER A 65 4.94 2.24 8.46
N LEU A 66 3.84 1.51 8.25
CA LEU A 66 3.63 0.68 7.06
C LEU A 66 3.41 1.55 5.82
N LEU A 67 2.62 2.63 5.93
CA LEU A 67 2.41 3.57 4.83
C LEU A 67 3.69 4.33 4.47
N ASP A 68 4.46 4.75 5.46
CA ASP A 68 5.76 5.38 5.23
C ASP A 68 6.71 4.43 4.50
N GLY A 69 6.77 3.16 4.94
CA GLY A 69 7.56 2.13 4.29
C GLY A 69 7.11 1.85 2.85
N LEU A 70 5.79 1.78 2.60
CA LEU A 70 5.22 1.64 1.26
C LEU A 70 5.68 2.77 0.33
N TYR A 71 5.63 4.01 0.82
CA TYR A 71 6.09 5.16 0.03
C TYR A 71 7.56 5.03 -0.35
N ARG A 72 8.43 4.66 0.60
CA ARG A 72 9.86 4.44 0.34
C ARG A 72 10.07 3.38 -0.73
N VAL A 73 9.45 2.21 -0.61
CA VAL A 73 9.60 1.12 -1.59
C VAL A 73 9.24 1.53 -3.02
N ILE A 74 8.28 2.43 -3.19
CA ILE A 74 7.82 2.85 -4.52
C ILE A 74 8.63 4.01 -5.09
N TYR A 75 9.09 4.93 -4.24
CA TYR A 75 9.59 6.25 -4.67
C TYR A 75 11.02 6.60 -4.24
N GLU A 76 11.65 5.82 -3.36
CA GLU A 76 13.06 5.98 -2.93
C GLU A 76 13.93 4.80 -3.41
#